data_AF-A0A8J2HNG0-F1
#
_entry.id   AF-A0A8J2HNG0-F1
#
_cell.length_a   1.000
_cell.length_b   1.000
_cell.length_c   1.000
_cell.angle_alpha   90.00
_cell.angle_beta   90.00
_cell.angle_gamma   90.00
#
_symmetry.space_group_name_H-M   'P 1'
#
loop_
_entity.id
_entity.type
_entity.pdbx_description
1 polymer ?
#
loop_
_entity_poly.entity_id
_entity_poly.type
_entity_poly.pdbx_seq_one_letter_code
_entity_poly.pdbx_strand_id
1 'polypeptide(L)'
;MDEIMEDGNLVDRVRILLQRDMQYYQAMQTVLRESLCNRVSGGKLDFPRHASFAAVKIVKWWEAEFLIAFKFPSGLCISIQNNSSDPADEVIKKTKPSDFILLVVDTSEQLIEHLHTLIQESLDHADLAVLTATLGAAALIRNCLWCYNQQSKDKIPKQISEKLHLCYKSYQEMAEAVAEKLLDLHCRLISLYILNEADSLNWQSNKPFFERERSSFIIQMWWLYMQGTKTDLWNTVSPKMAQRIFAGMLNESLTIIVSRFIHGRPSLTRSQQFWSDAFNVLSCTGYLALAACADANELIGLRINKLPIVMRDIHAKCRKLLICLLLRGTPLKILYQVRPLINYRITFK
;
A
#
# COMPACT_ATOMS: atom_id res chain seq x y z
N MET A 1 12.03 -0.76 28.95
CA MET A 1 11.99 -2.24 28.99
C MET A 1 13.25 -2.73 28.28
N ASP A 2 14.40 -2.14 28.61
CA ASP A 2 15.51 -1.98 27.66
C ASP A 2 16.86 -2.55 28.13
N GLU A 3 17.02 -2.98 29.39
CA GLU A 3 18.36 -3.28 29.94
C GLU A 3 18.73 -4.78 30.01
N ILE A 4 17.88 -5.72 29.58
CA ILE A 4 18.12 -7.17 29.82
C ILE A 4 18.51 -7.95 28.55
N MET A 5 18.84 -7.29 27.44
CA MET A 5 19.13 -7.97 26.16
C MET A 5 20.57 -7.81 25.66
N GLU A 6 21.51 -7.38 26.50
CA GLU A 6 22.84 -6.95 26.01
C GLU A 6 23.90 -8.06 25.90
N ASP A 7 23.70 -9.26 26.46
CA ASP A 7 24.78 -10.28 26.54
C ASP A 7 24.57 -11.62 25.78
N GLY A 8 23.47 -11.79 25.04
CA GLY A 8 23.19 -13.02 24.28
C GLY A 8 23.79 -13.07 22.85
N ASN A 9 23.90 -14.26 22.25
CA ASN A 9 24.12 -14.43 20.80
C ASN A 9 22.97 -13.75 20.03
N LEU A 10 23.24 -13.12 18.88
CA LEU A 10 22.23 -12.37 18.12
C LEU A 10 21.02 -13.26 17.74
N VAL A 11 21.26 -14.52 17.37
CA VAL A 11 20.18 -15.47 17.06
C VAL A 11 19.19 -15.62 18.22
N ASP A 12 19.71 -15.76 19.44
CA ASP A 12 18.88 -15.91 20.64
C ASP A 12 18.12 -14.61 20.97
N ARG A 13 18.76 -13.44 20.76
CA ARG A 13 18.08 -12.14 20.92
C ARG A 13 16.91 -11.99 19.95
N VAL A 14 17.10 -12.38 18.68
CA VAL A 14 16.04 -12.37 17.68
C VAL A 14 14.90 -13.29 18.10
N ARG A 15 15.20 -14.53 18.48
CA ARG A 15 14.18 -15.49 18.94
C ARG A 15 13.37 -14.97 20.12
N ILE A 16 14.03 -14.40 21.14
CA ILE A 16 13.36 -13.83 22.32
C ILE A 16 12.49 -12.63 21.92
N LEU A 17 12.98 -11.77 21.03
CA LEU A 17 12.23 -10.61 20.54
C LEU A 17 10.96 -11.04 19.80
N LEU A 18 11.05 -12.00 18.88
CA LEU A 18 9.90 -12.51 18.14
C LEU A 18 8.88 -13.18 19.07
N GLN A 19 9.34 -13.96 20.05
CA GLN A 19 8.47 -14.57 21.05
C GLN A 19 7.71 -13.51 21.86
N ARG A 20 8.38 -12.43 22.28
CA ARG A 20 7.74 -11.32 23.01
C ARG A 20 6.79 -10.52 22.13
N ASP A 21 7.14 -10.28 20.88
CA ASP A 21 6.28 -9.61 19.90
C ASP A 21 4.98 -10.42 19.68
N MET A 22 5.09 -11.74 19.59
CA MET A 22 3.93 -12.64 19.49
C MET A 22 3.09 -12.65 20.77
N GLN A 23 3.70 -12.69 21.95
CA GLN A 23 2.97 -12.60 23.22
C GLN A 23 2.22 -11.26 23.36
N TYR A 24 2.86 -10.16 22.94
CA TYR A 24 2.22 -8.85 22.92
C TYR A 24 1.03 -8.84 21.96
N TYR A 25 1.21 -9.38 20.75
CA TYR A 25 0.13 -9.51 19.78
C TYR A 25 -1.05 -10.33 20.33
N GLN A 26 -0.79 -11.49 20.94
CA GLN A 26 -1.83 -12.32 21.54
C GLN A 26 -2.62 -11.57 22.64
N ALA A 27 -1.94 -10.76 23.44
CA ALA A 27 -2.57 -10.01 24.53
C ALA A 27 -3.32 -8.75 24.06
N MET A 28 -2.75 -8.01 23.12
CA MET A 28 -3.23 -6.67 22.73
C MET A 28 -3.88 -6.61 21.34
N GLN A 29 -3.83 -7.70 20.57
CA GLN A 29 -4.31 -7.81 19.19
C GLN A 29 -3.77 -6.68 18.29
N THR A 30 -2.55 -6.22 18.57
CA THR A 30 -1.90 -5.14 17.84
C THR A 30 -0.41 -5.41 17.74
N VAL A 31 0.22 -4.93 16.67
CA VAL A 31 1.67 -4.99 16.50
C VAL A 31 2.27 -3.63 16.81
N LEU A 32 3.33 -3.61 17.61
CA LEU A 32 4.08 -2.38 17.91
C LEU A 32 4.73 -1.86 16.63
N ARG A 33 4.55 -0.57 16.35
CA ARG A 33 5.09 0.10 15.17
C ARG A 33 6.14 1.10 15.58
N GLU A 34 7.22 1.16 14.81
CA GLU A 34 8.24 2.19 14.95
C GLU A 34 8.33 3.01 13.66
N SER A 35 8.43 4.33 13.80
CA SER A 35 8.63 5.23 12.67
C SER A 35 10.09 5.16 12.20
N LEU A 36 10.28 4.89 10.92
CA LEU A 36 11.56 5.03 10.24
C LEU A 36 11.79 6.51 9.91
N CYS A 37 13.05 6.94 9.80
CA CYS A 37 13.38 8.34 9.55
C CYS A 37 12.60 8.88 8.33
N ASN A 38 11.74 9.89 8.56
CA ASN A 38 10.85 10.44 7.54
C ASN A 38 11.57 10.92 6.26
N ARG A 39 12.87 11.24 6.34
CA ARG A 39 13.71 11.65 5.21
C ARG A 39 14.12 10.50 4.29
N VAL A 40 14.01 9.26 4.73
CA VAL A 40 14.46 8.05 4.00
C VAL A 40 13.31 7.32 3.31
N SER A 41 12.04 7.67 3.63
CA SER A 41 10.87 7.03 3.02
C SER A 41 10.81 7.23 1.50
N GLY A 42 10.54 6.16 0.76
CA GLY A 42 10.53 6.14 -0.70
C GLY A 42 11.92 5.93 -1.31
N GLY A 43 12.24 6.69 -2.35
CA GLY A 43 13.50 6.59 -3.09
C GLY A 43 13.59 5.38 -4.02
N LYS A 44 14.82 4.99 -4.38
CA LYS A 44 15.07 3.91 -5.36
C LYS A 44 14.57 2.54 -4.87
N LEU A 45 14.72 2.27 -3.57
CA LEU A 45 14.31 1.03 -2.92
C LEU A 45 12.90 1.09 -2.32
N ASP A 46 12.24 2.25 -2.38
CA ASP A 46 10.88 2.44 -1.87
C ASP A 46 10.77 2.05 -0.39
N PHE A 47 11.49 2.75 0.50
CA PHE A 47 11.45 2.46 1.94
C PHE A 47 10.11 2.83 2.58
N PRO A 48 9.60 2.00 3.50
CA PRO A 48 8.38 2.30 4.24
C PRO A 48 8.59 3.43 5.26
N ARG A 49 7.49 4.06 5.71
CA ARG A 49 7.53 5.06 6.79
C ARG A 49 7.46 4.43 8.17
N HIS A 50 6.72 3.34 8.30
CA HIS A 50 6.64 2.56 9.53
C HIS A 50 6.91 1.09 9.22
N ALA A 51 7.45 0.39 10.20
CA ALA A 51 7.59 -1.06 10.17
C ALA A 51 7.30 -1.61 11.56
N SER A 52 7.16 -2.94 11.68
CA SER A 52 7.03 -3.58 12.98
C SER A 52 8.28 -3.29 13.82
N PHE A 53 8.07 -3.05 15.11
CA PHE A 53 9.14 -2.80 16.07
C PHE A 53 10.21 -3.90 16.03
N ALA A 54 9.77 -5.16 15.94
CA ALA A 54 10.66 -6.30 15.82
C ALA A 54 11.59 -6.19 14.60
N ALA A 55 11.04 -5.89 13.41
CA ALA A 55 11.83 -5.75 12.20
C ALA A 55 12.82 -4.57 12.27
N VAL A 56 12.40 -3.43 12.84
CA VAL A 56 13.29 -2.26 13.01
C VAL A 56 14.46 -2.58 13.93
N LYS A 57 14.21 -3.26 15.05
CA LYS A 57 15.27 -3.65 16.00
C LYS A 57 16.23 -4.67 15.39
N ILE A 58 15.71 -5.67 14.68
CA ILE A 58 16.53 -6.68 13.99
C ILE A 58 17.44 -6.01 12.96
N VAL A 59 16.90 -5.08 12.15
CA VAL A 59 17.72 -4.33 11.18
C VAL A 59 18.80 -3.50 11.88
N LYS A 60 18.48 -2.81 12.98
CA LYS A 60 19.49 -2.06 13.75
C LYS A 60 20.62 -2.97 14.26
N TRP A 61 20.30 -4.18 14.71
CA TRP A 61 21.31 -5.16 15.13
C TRP A 61 22.13 -5.69 13.95
N TRP A 62 21.50 -5.99 12.82
CA TRP A 62 22.21 -6.37 11.60
C TRP A 62 23.16 -5.27 11.11
N GLU A 63 22.74 -4.00 11.17
CA GLU A 63 23.58 -2.87 10.80
C GLU A 63 24.83 -2.71 11.69
N ALA A 64 24.67 -2.90 13.01
CA ALA A 64 25.79 -2.86 13.95
C ALA A 64 26.81 -3.98 13.66
N GLU A 65 26.34 -5.21 13.46
CA GLU A 65 27.18 -6.35 13.11
C GLU A 65 27.79 -6.23 11.70
N PHE A 66 27.08 -5.61 10.76
CA PHE A 66 27.58 -5.34 9.41
C PHE A 66 28.80 -4.42 9.47
N LEU A 67 28.72 -3.33 10.24
CA LEU A 67 29.84 -2.40 10.44
C LEU A 67 31.06 -3.09 11.04
N ILE A 68 30.86 -4.00 12.00
CA ILE A 68 31.94 -4.77 12.63
C ILE A 68 32.58 -5.73 11.61
N ALA A 69 31.77 -6.47 10.84
CA ALA A 69 32.25 -7.49 9.91
C ALA A 69 32.92 -6.91 8.65
N PHE A 70 32.36 -5.83 8.10
CA PHE A 70 32.77 -5.25 6.82
C PHE A 70 33.63 -4.00 6.94
N LYS A 71 33.58 -3.29 8.07
CA LYS A 71 34.32 -2.04 8.36
C LYS A 71 33.98 -0.85 7.46
N PHE A 72 32.84 -0.86 6.79
CA PHE A 72 32.29 0.27 6.04
C PHE A 72 30.76 0.25 6.14
N PRO A 73 30.07 1.39 5.95
CA PRO A 73 28.63 1.46 6.08
C PRO A 73 27.88 0.72 4.95
N SER A 74 26.77 0.08 5.32
CA SER A 74 25.85 -0.63 4.42
C SER A 74 25.14 0.28 3.40
N GLY A 75 25.15 1.59 3.65
CA GLY A 75 24.35 2.58 2.93
C GLY A 75 22.89 2.66 3.37
N LEU A 76 22.45 1.88 4.37
CA LEU A 76 21.09 1.91 4.94
C LEU A 76 20.91 3.00 6.01
N CYS A 77 21.95 3.28 6.81
CA CYS A 77 21.98 4.38 7.77
C CYS A 77 23.09 5.39 7.42
N ILE A 78 22.72 6.66 7.22
CA ILE A 78 23.67 7.79 7.10
C ILE A 78 23.67 8.54 8.44
N SER A 79 24.32 7.96 9.44
CA SER A 79 24.84 8.60 10.66
C SER A 79 25.51 7.48 11.44
N ILE A 80 26.83 7.46 11.68
CA ILE A 80 27.62 8.52 12.30
C ILE A 80 28.95 8.66 11.53
N GLN A 81 29.26 9.86 11.06
CA GLN A 81 30.65 10.24 10.81
C GLN A 81 31.35 10.25 12.17
N ASN A 82 32.36 9.40 12.29
CA ASN A 82 33.26 9.30 13.43
C ASN A 82 33.79 10.69 13.82
N ASN A 83 33.33 11.20 14.97
CA ASN A 83 34.07 12.18 15.76
C ASN A 83 34.26 11.60 17.17
N SER A 84 35.09 10.58 17.26
CA SER A 84 35.84 10.26 18.49
C SER A 84 36.97 9.30 18.10
N SER A 85 38.11 9.90 17.82
CA SER A 85 39.40 9.23 17.96
C SER A 85 39.61 8.92 19.44
N ASP A 86 39.37 7.68 19.86
CA ASP A 86 39.99 7.10 21.04
C ASP A 86 40.19 5.60 20.83
N PRO A 87 41.43 5.07 20.86
CA PRO A 87 41.71 3.65 20.78
C PRO A 87 41.80 3.09 22.20
N ALA A 88 40.69 2.72 22.81
CA ALA A 88 40.71 2.00 24.09
C ALA A 88 39.53 1.04 24.20
N ASP A 89 39.87 -0.25 24.24
CA ASP A 89 39.12 -1.37 24.81
C ASP A 89 37.66 -1.56 24.39
N GLU A 90 37.47 -2.19 23.23
CA GLU A 90 36.41 -3.20 23.11
C GLU A 90 37.01 -4.47 22.51
N VAL A 91 36.69 -5.61 23.09
CA VAL A 91 37.04 -6.93 22.59
C VAL A 91 36.30 -7.13 21.27
N ILE A 92 36.86 -6.62 20.17
CA ILE A 92 36.26 -6.72 18.84
C ILE A 92 36.24 -8.20 18.46
N LYS A 93 35.11 -8.87 18.67
CA LYS A 93 34.81 -10.15 18.03
C LYS A 93 35.02 -9.93 16.54
N LYS A 94 36.05 -10.55 15.97
CA LYS A 94 36.33 -10.52 14.53
C LYS A 94 35.31 -11.41 13.82
N THR A 95 34.08 -10.95 13.66
CA THR A 95 33.06 -11.65 12.88
C THR A 95 33.50 -11.65 11.41
N LYS A 96 33.63 -12.83 10.80
CA LYS A 96 33.97 -12.90 9.37
C LYS A 96 32.75 -12.51 8.54
N PRO A 97 32.93 -11.86 7.38
CA PRO A 97 31.83 -11.52 6.47
C PRO A 97 30.90 -12.69 6.10
N SER A 98 31.46 -13.90 5.95
CA SER A 98 30.68 -15.13 5.70
C SER A 98 29.76 -15.49 6.86
N ASP A 99 30.27 -15.38 8.07
CA ASP A 99 29.59 -15.80 9.29
C ASP A 99 28.46 -14.82 9.60
N PHE A 100 28.68 -13.53 9.35
CA PHE A 100 27.64 -12.50 9.40
C PHE A 100 26.50 -12.77 8.40
N ILE A 101 26.80 -13.10 7.13
CA ILE A 101 25.71 -13.36 6.18
C ILE A 101 24.92 -14.61 6.55
N LEU A 102 25.58 -15.67 7.05
CA LEU A 102 24.86 -16.85 7.54
C LEU A 102 23.95 -16.51 8.74
N LEU A 103 24.42 -15.63 9.63
CA LEU A 103 23.63 -15.11 10.75
C LEU A 103 22.40 -14.31 10.27
N VAL A 104 22.58 -13.44 9.28
CA VAL A 104 21.47 -12.68 8.67
C VAL A 104 20.48 -13.63 8.00
N VAL A 105 20.94 -14.64 7.27
CA VAL A 105 20.08 -15.64 6.64
C VAL A 105 19.23 -16.37 7.68
N ASP A 106 19.85 -16.95 8.72
CA ASP A 106 19.14 -17.68 9.80
C ASP A 106 18.12 -16.77 10.53
N THR A 107 18.53 -15.57 10.93
CA THR A 107 17.61 -14.64 11.61
C THR A 107 16.51 -14.10 10.69
N SER A 108 16.75 -14.01 9.38
CA SER A 108 15.72 -13.65 8.40
C SER A 108 14.71 -14.77 8.17
N GLU A 109 15.14 -16.04 8.23
CA GLU A 109 14.23 -17.19 8.15
C GLU A 109 13.30 -17.25 9.38
N GLN A 110 13.81 -16.95 10.56
CA GLN A 110 12.95 -16.86 11.76
C GLN A 110 11.95 -15.70 11.68
N LEU A 111 12.38 -14.54 11.16
CA LEU A 111 11.50 -13.39 11.01
C LEU A 111 10.44 -13.59 9.92
N ILE A 112 10.76 -14.25 8.81
CA ILE A 112 9.78 -14.50 7.74
C ILE A 112 8.69 -15.47 8.21
N GLU A 113 9.03 -16.49 9.00
CA GLU A 113 8.05 -17.37 9.64
C GLU A 113 7.13 -16.61 10.59
N HIS A 114 7.69 -15.76 11.46
CA HIS A 114 6.91 -14.90 12.37
C HIS A 114 5.95 -13.98 11.60
N LEU A 115 6.42 -13.34 10.53
CA LEU A 115 5.58 -12.49 9.70
C LEU A 115 4.47 -13.29 9.02
N HIS A 116 4.74 -14.51 8.53
CA HIS A 116 3.70 -15.36 7.97
C HIS A 116 2.59 -15.66 8.98
N THR A 117 2.93 -16.00 10.24
CA THR A 117 1.93 -16.23 11.28
C THR A 117 1.08 -14.99 11.52
N LEU A 118 1.70 -13.82 11.69
CA LEU A 118 0.96 -12.56 11.88
C LEU A 118 0.08 -12.20 10.68
N ILE A 119 0.58 -12.42 9.46
CA ILE A 119 -0.20 -12.20 8.23
C ILE A 119 -1.44 -13.11 8.24
N GLN A 120 -1.26 -14.39 8.54
CA GLN A 120 -2.37 -15.35 8.52
C GLN A 120 -3.44 -14.99 9.56
N GLU A 121 -3.04 -14.72 10.80
CA GLU A 121 -3.97 -14.30 11.87
C GLU A 121 -4.66 -12.97 11.53
N SER A 122 -3.93 -12.00 10.96
CA SER A 122 -4.51 -10.73 10.54
C SER A 122 -5.51 -10.87 9.40
N LEU A 123 -5.33 -11.85 8.50
CA LEU A 123 -6.28 -12.12 7.43
C LEU A 123 -7.55 -12.80 7.95
N ASP A 124 -7.42 -13.70 8.92
CA ASP A 124 -8.55 -14.38 9.56
C ASP A 124 -9.42 -13.40 10.37
N HIS A 125 -8.79 -12.39 10.99
CA HIS A 125 -9.48 -11.34 11.76
C HIS A 125 -9.76 -10.06 10.97
N ALA A 126 -9.38 -10.00 9.69
CA ALA A 126 -9.47 -8.81 8.83
C ALA A 126 -8.83 -7.55 9.44
N ASP A 127 -7.70 -7.71 10.14
CA ASP A 127 -6.97 -6.61 10.77
C ASP A 127 -6.03 -5.91 9.76
N LEU A 128 -6.55 -4.84 9.16
CA LEU A 128 -5.80 -3.97 8.25
C LEU A 128 -4.58 -3.31 8.90
N ALA A 129 -4.64 -3.04 10.21
CA ALA A 129 -3.58 -2.38 10.93
C ALA A 129 -2.37 -3.32 11.06
N VAL A 130 -2.60 -4.58 11.40
CA VAL A 130 -1.52 -5.57 11.48
C VAL A 130 -0.97 -5.88 10.09
N LEU A 131 -1.84 -6.05 9.09
CA LEU A 131 -1.44 -6.36 7.71
C LEU A 131 -0.59 -5.24 7.07
N THR A 132 -0.90 -3.98 7.33
CA THR A 132 -0.10 -2.84 6.84
C THR A 132 1.25 -2.75 7.55
N ALA A 133 1.33 -3.08 8.85
CA ALA A 133 2.57 -3.11 9.61
C ALA A 133 3.51 -4.25 9.16
N THR A 134 2.97 -5.45 8.92
CA THR A 134 3.74 -6.59 8.41
C THR A 134 4.22 -6.37 6.99
N LEU A 135 3.43 -5.70 6.13
CA LEU A 135 3.87 -5.27 4.80
C LEU A 135 5.04 -4.27 4.88
N GLY A 136 4.98 -3.30 5.80
CA GLY A 136 6.08 -2.38 6.08
C GLY A 136 7.34 -3.12 6.55
N ALA A 137 7.19 -4.08 7.45
CA ALA A 137 8.29 -4.92 7.91
C ALA A 137 8.94 -5.73 6.76
N ALA A 138 8.14 -6.41 5.94
CA ALA A 138 8.63 -7.17 4.80
C ALA A 138 9.39 -6.29 3.78
N ALA A 139 8.86 -5.10 3.49
CA ALA A 139 9.51 -4.13 2.60
C ALA A 139 10.85 -3.62 3.16
N LEU A 140 10.92 -3.34 4.47
CA LEU A 140 12.16 -2.91 5.13
C LEU A 140 13.23 -4.00 5.03
N ILE A 141 12.90 -5.23 5.43
CA ILE A 141 13.85 -6.35 5.44
C ILE A 141 14.33 -6.67 4.03
N ARG A 142 13.42 -6.72 3.05
CA ARG A 142 13.77 -6.86 1.64
C ARG A 142 14.82 -5.83 1.21
N ASN A 143 14.59 -4.55 1.53
CA ASN A 143 15.49 -3.47 1.13
C ASN A 143 16.85 -3.61 1.81
N CYS A 144 16.88 -4.02 3.08
CA CYS A 144 18.12 -4.30 3.80
C CYS A 144 18.92 -5.45 3.17
N LEU A 145 18.26 -6.58 2.90
CA LEU A 145 18.87 -7.74 2.25
C LEU A 145 19.40 -7.39 0.86
N TRP A 146 18.71 -6.52 0.10
CA TRP A 146 19.19 -6.03 -1.18
C TRP A 146 20.51 -5.25 -1.04
N CYS A 147 20.61 -4.35 -0.07
CA CYS A 147 21.82 -3.58 0.19
C CYS A 147 22.99 -4.51 0.55
N TYR A 148 22.78 -5.47 1.45
CA TYR A 148 23.81 -6.45 1.80
C TYR A 148 24.24 -7.25 0.57
N ASN A 149 23.30 -7.72 -0.23
CA ASN A 149 23.60 -8.49 -1.44
C ASN A 149 24.40 -7.67 -2.46
N GLN A 150 24.17 -6.37 -2.60
CA GLN A 150 24.98 -5.50 -3.47
C GLN A 150 26.42 -5.34 -2.95
N GLN A 151 26.58 -5.17 -1.64
CA GLN A 151 27.88 -4.88 -1.03
C GLN A 151 28.73 -6.14 -0.78
N SER A 152 28.09 -7.31 -0.71
CA SER A 152 28.76 -8.58 -0.40
C SER A 152 29.22 -9.37 -1.63
N LYS A 153 28.80 -8.97 -2.85
CA LYS A 153 29.00 -9.70 -4.11
C LYS A 153 30.42 -10.21 -4.37
N ASP A 154 31.43 -9.40 -4.05
CA ASP A 154 32.83 -9.72 -4.36
C ASP A 154 33.62 -10.26 -3.15
N LYS A 155 33.01 -10.28 -1.95
CA LYS A 155 33.70 -10.56 -0.68
C LYS A 155 33.36 -11.92 -0.08
N ILE A 156 32.38 -12.62 -0.65
CA ILE A 156 31.79 -13.82 -0.07
C ILE A 156 31.72 -14.95 -1.12
N PRO A 157 31.87 -16.22 -0.72
CA PRO A 157 31.62 -17.35 -1.60
C PRO A 157 30.24 -17.30 -2.28
N LYS A 158 30.19 -17.68 -3.56
CA LYS A 158 28.95 -17.67 -4.37
C LYS A 158 27.78 -18.41 -3.70
N GLN A 159 28.05 -19.56 -3.07
CA GLN A 159 27.03 -20.36 -2.37
C GLN A 159 26.32 -19.59 -1.25
N ILE A 160 27.04 -18.75 -0.49
CA ILE A 160 26.46 -17.96 0.61
C ILE A 160 25.72 -16.73 0.03
N SER A 161 26.25 -16.14 -1.03
CA SER A 161 25.57 -15.04 -1.74
C SER A 161 24.24 -15.50 -2.36
N GLU A 162 24.17 -16.73 -2.87
CA GLU A 162 22.95 -17.35 -3.38
C GLU A 162 21.89 -17.50 -2.27
N LYS A 163 22.28 -17.97 -1.07
CA LYS A 163 21.37 -18.05 0.09
C LYS A 163 20.78 -16.69 0.46
N LEU A 164 21.61 -15.65 0.55
CA LEU A 164 21.15 -14.29 0.83
C LEU A 164 20.18 -13.77 -0.24
N HIS A 165 20.47 -14.06 -1.52
CA HIS A 165 19.58 -13.70 -2.62
C HIS A 165 18.24 -14.44 -2.55
N LEU A 166 18.21 -15.71 -2.12
CA LEU A 166 16.97 -16.45 -1.90
C LEU A 166 16.13 -15.80 -0.80
N CYS A 167 16.72 -15.44 0.34
CA CYS A 167 16.01 -14.71 1.39
C CYS A 167 15.40 -13.39 0.86
N TYR A 168 16.19 -12.60 0.12
CA TYR A 168 15.69 -11.39 -0.52
C TYR A 168 14.46 -11.66 -1.40
N LYS A 169 14.50 -12.73 -2.20
CA LYS A 169 13.40 -13.11 -3.09
C LYS A 169 12.16 -13.53 -2.29
N SER A 170 12.31 -14.30 -1.23
CA SER A 170 11.20 -14.71 -0.35
C SER A 170 10.49 -13.51 0.27
N TYR A 171 11.24 -12.49 0.74
CA TYR A 171 10.64 -11.26 1.25
C TYR A 171 9.98 -10.39 0.17
N GLN A 172 10.51 -10.38 -1.06
CA GLN A 172 9.87 -9.72 -2.20
C GLN A 172 8.52 -10.39 -2.53
N GLU A 173 8.50 -11.72 -2.64
CA GLU A 173 7.30 -12.50 -2.93
C GLU A 173 6.25 -12.33 -1.82
N MET A 174 6.67 -12.35 -0.54
CA MET A 174 5.79 -12.06 0.59
C MET A 174 5.19 -10.65 0.50
N ALA A 175 6.00 -9.62 0.27
CA ALA A 175 5.52 -8.24 0.21
C ALA A 175 4.52 -8.03 -0.94
N GLU A 176 4.74 -8.67 -2.09
CA GLU A 176 3.80 -8.66 -3.22
C GLU A 176 2.48 -9.34 -2.86
N ALA A 177 2.53 -10.56 -2.31
CA ALA A 177 1.35 -11.33 -1.93
C ALA A 177 0.52 -10.61 -0.86
N VAL A 178 1.15 -10.08 0.19
CA VAL A 178 0.48 -9.34 1.26
C VAL A 178 -0.21 -8.09 0.70
N ALA A 179 0.46 -7.36 -0.19
CA ALA A 179 -0.11 -6.16 -0.79
C ALA A 179 -1.30 -6.46 -1.72
N GLU A 180 -1.31 -7.61 -2.41
CA GLU A 180 -2.51 -8.07 -3.15
C GLU A 180 -3.66 -8.43 -2.22
N LYS A 181 -3.39 -9.12 -1.10
CA LYS A 181 -4.43 -9.43 -0.10
C LYS A 181 -4.99 -8.19 0.58
N LEU A 182 -4.14 -7.21 0.88
CA LEU A 182 -4.56 -5.92 1.43
C LEU A 182 -5.46 -5.16 0.45
N LEU A 183 -5.12 -5.17 -0.84
CA LEU A 183 -5.97 -4.60 -1.89
C LEU A 183 -7.33 -5.33 -1.95
N ASP A 184 -7.34 -6.66 -1.98
CA ASP A 184 -8.59 -7.44 -2.02
C ASP A 184 -9.49 -7.13 -0.82
N LEU A 185 -8.92 -7.07 0.39
CA LEU A 185 -9.68 -6.76 1.60
C LEU A 185 -10.31 -5.37 1.54
N HIS A 186 -9.56 -4.35 1.12
CA HIS A 186 -10.12 -3.01 0.93
C HIS A 186 -11.21 -2.98 -0.16
N CYS A 187 -11.03 -3.69 -1.27
CA CYS A 187 -12.03 -3.80 -2.33
C CYS A 187 -13.31 -4.48 -1.85
N ARG A 188 -13.19 -5.56 -1.05
CA ARG A 188 -14.32 -6.24 -0.42
C ARG A 188 -15.04 -5.32 0.55
N LEU A 189 -14.31 -4.58 1.38
CA LEU A 189 -14.90 -3.61 2.32
C LEU A 189 -15.72 -2.54 1.58
N ILE A 190 -15.14 -1.98 0.51
CA ILE A 190 -15.82 -0.99 -0.33
C ILE A 190 -17.09 -1.58 -0.95
N SER A 191 -16.99 -2.76 -1.55
CA SER A 191 -18.10 -3.40 -2.28
C SER A 191 -19.25 -3.78 -1.35
N LEU A 192 -18.94 -4.41 -0.22
CA LEU A 192 -19.93 -5.03 0.67
C LEU A 192 -20.56 -4.05 1.66
N TYR A 193 -19.78 -3.09 2.18
CA TYR A 193 -20.23 -2.23 3.29
C TYR A 193 -20.38 -0.77 2.88
N ILE A 194 -19.51 -0.24 2.03
CA ILE A 194 -19.46 1.21 1.77
C ILE A 194 -20.40 1.60 0.65
N LEU A 195 -20.38 0.84 -0.44
CA LEU A 195 -21.21 1.08 -1.61
C LEU A 195 -22.56 0.37 -1.51
N ASN A 196 -22.99 -0.09 -0.34
CA ASN A 196 -24.22 -0.89 -0.24
C ASN A 196 -25.22 -0.24 0.73
N GLU A 197 -25.94 0.78 0.24
CA GLU A 197 -27.03 1.43 0.96
C GLU A 197 -28.25 1.53 0.04
N ALA A 198 -29.40 1.05 0.53
CA ALA A 198 -30.56 0.76 -0.31
C ALA A 198 -31.28 2.03 -0.81
N ASP A 199 -31.44 3.08 0.00
CA ASP A 199 -32.20 4.27 -0.38
C ASP A 199 -31.41 5.18 -1.34
N SER A 200 -30.09 5.28 -1.18
CA SER A 200 -29.20 5.95 -2.12
C SER A 200 -29.23 5.30 -3.52
N LEU A 201 -29.47 3.99 -3.57
CA LEU A 201 -29.52 3.22 -4.82
C LEU A 201 -30.93 3.11 -5.42
N ASN A 202 -31.98 3.50 -4.68
CA ASN A 202 -33.35 3.45 -5.14
C ASN A 202 -33.72 4.65 -6.03
N TRP A 203 -33.07 4.74 -7.19
CA TRP A 203 -33.30 5.84 -8.13
C TRP A 203 -34.70 5.83 -8.76
N GLN A 204 -35.45 4.73 -8.68
CA GLN A 204 -36.82 4.64 -9.21
C GLN A 204 -37.88 5.14 -8.23
N SER A 205 -37.49 5.48 -6.99
CA SER A 205 -38.42 5.99 -5.99
C SER A 205 -39.17 7.24 -6.47
N ASN A 206 -40.45 7.32 -6.15
CA ASN A 206 -41.28 8.50 -6.44
C ASN A 206 -41.03 9.63 -5.44
N LYS A 207 -40.39 9.36 -4.30
CA LYS A 207 -40.03 10.38 -3.29
C LYS A 207 -38.68 11.00 -3.63
N PRO A 208 -38.49 12.32 -3.46
CA PRO A 208 -37.17 12.93 -3.59
C PRO A 208 -36.22 12.35 -2.53
N PHE A 209 -34.93 12.28 -2.86
CA PHE A 209 -33.92 11.90 -1.87
C PHE A 209 -33.63 13.09 -0.97
N PHE A 210 -33.82 12.92 0.34
CA PHE A 210 -33.51 13.92 1.36
C PHE A 210 -33.92 15.35 0.93
N GLU A 211 -35.17 15.49 0.48
CA GLU A 211 -35.76 16.77 0.05
C GLU A 211 -34.98 17.53 -1.03
N ARG A 212 -34.13 16.82 -1.80
CA ARG A 212 -33.23 17.34 -2.85
C ARG A 212 -32.05 18.18 -2.34
N GLU A 213 -31.81 18.19 -1.04
CA GLU A 213 -30.73 18.99 -0.45
C GLU A 213 -29.38 18.28 -0.47
N ARG A 214 -29.36 16.96 -0.67
CA ARG A 214 -28.15 16.14 -0.47
C ARG A 214 -27.88 15.17 -1.61
N SER A 215 -26.59 14.90 -1.80
CA SER A 215 -26.08 13.78 -2.59
C SER A 215 -26.19 12.47 -1.81
N SER A 216 -26.08 11.33 -2.49
CA SER A 216 -26.17 10.02 -1.86
C SER A 216 -25.11 9.78 -0.77
N PHE A 217 -25.52 9.11 0.30
CA PHE A 217 -24.60 8.72 1.37
C PHE A 217 -23.50 7.78 0.88
N ILE A 218 -23.80 6.88 -0.07
CA ILE A 218 -22.79 5.96 -0.61
C ILE A 218 -21.59 6.68 -1.25
N ILE A 219 -21.82 7.82 -1.90
CA ILE A 219 -20.73 8.57 -2.56
C ILE A 219 -19.91 9.33 -1.52
N GLN A 220 -20.57 9.90 -0.50
CA GLN A 220 -19.90 10.57 0.61
C GLN A 220 -19.06 9.57 1.43
N MET A 221 -19.62 8.41 1.76
CA MET A 221 -18.93 7.34 2.49
C MET A 221 -17.75 6.79 1.68
N TRP A 222 -17.93 6.57 0.38
CA TRP A 222 -16.83 6.16 -0.50
C TRP A 222 -15.70 7.19 -0.53
N TRP A 223 -16.01 8.47 -0.71
CA TRP A 223 -15.02 9.54 -0.67
C TRP A 223 -14.24 9.58 0.65
N LEU A 224 -14.96 9.57 1.78
CA LEU A 224 -14.35 9.61 3.11
C LEU A 224 -13.45 8.40 3.35
N TYR A 225 -13.90 7.20 2.97
CA TYR A 225 -13.11 5.98 3.11
C TYR A 225 -11.86 5.97 2.24
N MET A 226 -11.97 6.43 0.98
CA MET A 226 -10.81 6.54 0.09
C MET A 226 -9.79 7.53 0.66
N GLN A 227 -10.23 8.66 1.21
CA GLN A 227 -9.32 9.66 1.79
C GLN A 227 -8.67 9.20 3.11
N GLY A 228 -9.43 8.52 3.97
CA GLY A 228 -8.90 7.89 5.18
C GLY A 228 -7.85 6.84 4.85
N THR A 229 -8.21 5.87 4.00
CA THR A 229 -7.30 4.81 3.56
C THR A 229 -6.04 5.36 2.87
N LYS A 230 -6.16 6.41 2.06
CA LYS A 230 -5.00 7.08 1.46
C LYS A 230 -4.04 7.57 2.54
N THR A 231 -4.56 8.22 3.58
CA THR A 231 -3.74 8.73 4.68
C THR A 231 -3.05 7.59 5.41
N ASP A 232 -3.77 6.50 5.71
CA ASP A 232 -3.24 5.34 6.41
C ASP A 232 -2.16 4.60 5.61
N LEU A 233 -2.38 4.40 4.31
CA LEU A 233 -1.43 3.74 3.41
C LEU A 233 -0.14 4.56 3.31
N TRP A 234 -0.22 5.87 3.02
CA TRP A 234 0.98 6.71 2.90
C TRP A 234 1.70 6.92 4.23
N ASN A 235 1.00 6.76 5.35
CA ASN A 235 1.64 6.80 6.65
C ASN A 235 2.28 5.47 7.00
N THR A 236 1.78 4.32 6.54
CA THR A 236 2.28 3.02 7.02
C THR A 236 3.24 2.35 6.04
N VAL A 237 2.85 2.20 4.76
CA VAL A 237 3.61 1.43 3.77
C VAL A 237 4.52 2.32 2.93
N SER A 238 5.30 1.72 2.03
CA SER A 238 6.16 2.48 1.13
C SER A 238 5.37 3.25 0.06
N PRO A 239 5.81 4.44 -0.38
CA PRO A 239 5.04 5.30 -1.29
C PRO A 239 4.58 4.63 -2.59
N LYS A 240 5.43 3.87 -3.28
CA LYS A 240 5.02 3.21 -4.54
C LYS A 240 4.03 2.08 -4.26
N MET A 241 4.21 1.36 -3.15
CA MET A 241 3.26 0.32 -2.73
C MET A 241 1.89 0.93 -2.38
N ALA A 242 1.88 2.01 -1.60
CA ALA A 242 0.67 2.76 -1.25
C ALA A 242 -0.07 3.21 -2.51
N GLN A 243 0.66 3.82 -3.45
CA GLN A 243 0.12 4.26 -4.73
C GLN A 243 -0.51 3.11 -5.53
N ARG A 244 0.18 1.97 -5.63
CA ARG A 244 -0.31 0.80 -6.37
C ARG A 244 -1.61 0.24 -5.76
N ILE A 245 -1.64 0.04 -4.45
CA ILE A 245 -2.83 -0.47 -3.74
C ILE A 245 -3.98 0.51 -3.91
N PHE A 246 -3.72 1.80 -3.68
CA PHE A 246 -4.73 2.85 -3.77
C PHE A 246 -5.31 3.00 -5.18
N ALA A 247 -4.46 2.93 -6.21
CA ALA A 247 -4.88 2.91 -7.61
C ALA A 247 -5.79 1.71 -7.91
N GLY A 248 -5.45 0.52 -7.41
CA GLY A 248 -6.27 -0.68 -7.52
C GLY A 248 -7.64 -0.49 -6.88
N MET A 249 -7.69 0.02 -5.64
CA MET A 249 -8.95 0.30 -4.92
C MET A 249 -9.84 1.27 -5.69
N LEU A 250 -9.25 2.35 -6.22
CA LEU A 250 -9.97 3.34 -7.04
C LEU A 250 -10.53 2.69 -8.30
N ASN A 251 -9.73 1.86 -8.98
CA ASN A 251 -10.16 1.17 -10.20
C ASN A 251 -11.34 0.21 -9.96
N GLU A 252 -11.29 -0.60 -8.92
CA GLU A 252 -12.34 -1.58 -8.60
C GLU A 252 -13.61 -0.91 -8.08
N SER A 253 -13.47 0.08 -7.20
CA SER A 253 -14.63 0.84 -6.71
C SER A 253 -15.36 1.57 -7.85
N LEU A 254 -14.61 2.14 -8.81
CA LEU A 254 -15.20 2.74 -10.01
C LEU A 254 -15.89 1.72 -10.92
N THR A 255 -15.44 0.46 -10.98
CA THR A 255 -16.16 -0.59 -11.72
C THR A 255 -17.59 -0.71 -11.21
N ILE A 256 -17.76 -0.78 -9.89
CA ILE A 256 -19.07 -0.91 -9.24
C ILE A 256 -19.92 0.33 -9.48
N ILE A 257 -19.36 1.52 -9.20
CA ILE A 257 -20.06 2.79 -9.32
C ILE A 257 -20.54 3.00 -10.76
N VAL A 258 -19.62 2.92 -11.73
CA VAL A 258 -19.94 3.17 -13.14
C VAL A 258 -20.94 2.15 -13.69
N SER A 259 -20.82 0.88 -13.32
CA SER A 259 -21.80 -0.13 -13.70
C SER A 259 -23.20 0.25 -13.24
N ARG A 260 -23.36 0.69 -12.00
CA ARG A 260 -24.66 1.14 -11.48
C ARG A 260 -25.18 2.36 -12.25
N PHE A 261 -24.36 3.38 -12.47
CA PHE A 261 -24.79 4.56 -13.24
C PHE A 261 -25.21 4.26 -14.67
N ILE A 262 -24.54 3.31 -15.35
CA ILE A 262 -24.93 2.90 -16.70
C ILE A 262 -26.33 2.28 -16.71
N HIS A 263 -26.61 1.37 -15.78
CA HIS A 263 -27.87 0.62 -15.71
C HIS A 263 -28.99 1.36 -14.97
N GLY A 264 -28.65 2.39 -14.19
CA GLY A 264 -29.59 3.16 -13.40
C GLY A 264 -30.73 3.75 -14.23
N ARG A 265 -31.93 3.83 -13.66
CA ARG A 265 -33.09 4.46 -14.30
C ARG A 265 -33.74 5.40 -13.30
N PRO A 266 -33.25 6.64 -13.16
CA PRO A 266 -33.79 7.57 -12.19
C PRO A 266 -35.20 8.02 -12.59
N SER A 267 -36.08 8.10 -11.60
CA SER A 267 -37.35 8.83 -11.72
C SER A 267 -37.07 10.33 -11.88
N LEU A 268 -38.08 11.10 -12.31
CA LEU A 268 -37.94 12.54 -12.40
C LEU A 268 -37.58 13.16 -11.04
N THR A 269 -38.12 12.64 -9.95
CA THR A 269 -37.88 13.14 -8.58
C THR A 269 -36.49 12.81 -8.05
N ARG A 270 -35.83 11.76 -8.59
CA ARG A 270 -34.48 11.32 -8.21
C ARG A 270 -33.39 11.73 -9.22
N SER A 271 -33.77 12.34 -10.34
CA SER A 271 -32.85 12.79 -11.39
C SER A 271 -31.75 13.74 -10.88
N GLN A 272 -32.11 14.71 -10.03
CA GLN A 272 -31.18 15.66 -9.45
C GLN A 272 -30.11 14.98 -8.58
N GLN A 273 -30.51 14.03 -7.72
CA GLN A 273 -29.58 13.22 -6.93
C GLN A 273 -28.63 12.45 -7.85
N PHE A 274 -29.18 11.77 -8.86
CA PHE A 274 -28.40 10.96 -9.81
C PHE A 274 -27.32 11.79 -10.53
N TRP A 275 -27.65 12.99 -11.02
CA TRP A 275 -26.67 13.85 -11.68
C TRP A 275 -25.64 14.41 -10.71
N SER A 276 -26.09 14.83 -9.52
CA SER A 276 -25.18 15.31 -8.47
C SER A 276 -24.17 14.23 -8.10
N ASP A 277 -24.59 12.98 -7.93
CA ASP A 277 -23.72 11.88 -7.58
C ASP A 277 -22.72 11.56 -8.70
N ALA A 278 -23.17 11.49 -9.96
CA ALA A 278 -22.28 11.25 -11.09
C ALA A 278 -21.21 12.35 -11.23
N PHE A 279 -21.59 13.61 -11.03
CA PHE A 279 -20.66 14.74 -11.02
C PHE A 279 -19.69 14.66 -9.83
N ASN A 280 -20.20 14.34 -8.63
CA ASN A 280 -19.38 14.22 -7.43
C ASN A 280 -18.37 13.08 -7.57
N VAL A 281 -18.74 11.94 -8.15
CA VAL A 281 -17.82 10.83 -8.41
C VAL A 281 -16.71 11.27 -9.37
N LEU A 282 -17.03 11.98 -10.47
CA LEU A 282 -16.00 12.48 -11.39
C LEU A 282 -15.04 13.45 -10.70
N SER A 283 -15.57 14.38 -9.90
CA SER A 283 -14.78 15.36 -9.17
C SER A 283 -13.89 14.69 -8.11
N CYS A 284 -14.47 13.80 -7.30
CA CYS A 284 -13.75 13.02 -6.31
C CYS A 284 -12.64 12.19 -6.95
N THR A 285 -12.94 11.45 -8.03
CA THR A 285 -11.93 10.69 -8.76
C THR A 285 -10.81 11.58 -9.28
N GLY A 286 -11.10 12.79 -9.77
CA GLY A 286 -10.08 13.75 -10.16
C GLY A 286 -9.09 14.07 -9.02
N TYR A 287 -9.60 14.26 -7.80
CA TYR A 287 -8.75 14.47 -6.62
C TYR A 287 -8.01 13.20 -6.18
N LEU A 288 -8.68 12.04 -6.18
CA LEU A 288 -8.05 10.77 -5.79
C LEU A 288 -6.96 10.35 -6.79
N ALA A 289 -7.14 10.64 -8.08
CA ALA A 289 -6.18 10.33 -9.13
C ALA A 289 -4.81 10.99 -8.90
N LEU A 290 -4.75 12.14 -8.21
CA LEU A 290 -3.49 12.80 -7.84
C LEU A 290 -2.58 11.90 -7.00
N ALA A 291 -3.14 11.02 -6.18
CA ALA A 291 -2.38 10.05 -5.39
C ALA A 291 -2.14 8.73 -6.14
N ALA A 292 -3.05 8.37 -7.04
CA ALA A 292 -3.00 7.12 -7.80
C ALA A 292 -2.01 7.15 -8.99
N CYS A 293 -1.77 8.32 -9.59
CA CYS A 293 -0.90 8.48 -10.76
C CYS A 293 0.56 8.76 -10.37
N ALA A 294 1.50 8.15 -11.08
CA ALA A 294 2.93 8.37 -10.88
C ALA A 294 3.41 9.69 -11.50
N ASP A 295 2.79 10.13 -12.60
CA ASP A 295 3.15 11.36 -13.31
C ASP A 295 1.94 12.10 -13.89
N ALA A 296 2.19 13.31 -14.42
CA ALA A 296 1.17 14.14 -15.04
C ALA A 296 0.61 13.55 -16.35
N ASN A 297 1.35 12.71 -17.07
CA ASN A 297 0.86 12.07 -18.29
C ASN A 297 -0.21 11.03 -17.94
N GLU A 298 0.00 10.25 -16.89
CA GLU A 298 -0.97 9.31 -16.34
C GLU A 298 -2.23 10.04 -15.86
N LEU A 299 -2.07 11.17 -15.18
CA LEU A 299 -3.19 11.97 -14.68
C LEU A 299 -4.06 12.53 -15.83
N ILE A 300 -3.44 13.05 -16.89
CA ILE A 300 -4.17 13.65 -18.03
C ILE A 300 -4.68 12.55 -18.98
N GLY A 301 -4.13 11.34 -18.92
CA GLY A 301 -4.47 10.25 -19.83
C GLY A 301 -3.81 10.41 -21.21
N LEU A 302 -2.68 11.12 -21.29
CA LEU A 302 -1.92 11.26 -22.52
C LEU A 302 -1.31 9.91 -22.92
N ARG A 303 -1.32 9.61 -24.22
CA ARG A 303 -0.73 8.40 -24.79
C ARG A 303 -1.26 7.11 -24.16
N ILE A 304 -2.57 6.88 -24.28
CA ILE A 304 -3.33 5.74 -23.73
C ILE A 304 -2.61 4.37 -23.87
N ASN A 305 -1.91 4.13 -24.99
CA ASN A 305 -1.20 2.87 -25.24
C ASN A 305 0.04 2.64 -24.36
N LYS A 306 0.55 3.68 -23.70
CA LYS A 306 1.71 3.63 -22.81
C LYS A 306 1.33 3.69 -21.33
N LEU A 307 0.05 3.85 -21.01
CA LEU A 307 -0.44 3.93 -19.64
C LEU A 307 -0.49 2.54 -18.99
N PRO A 308 -0.27 2.44 -17.67
CA PRO A 308 -0.61 1.26 -16.92
C PRO A 308 -2.09 0.87 -17.12
N ILE A 309 -2.37 -0.43 -17.12
CA ILE A 309 -3.73 -0.96 -17.35
C ILE A 309 -4.73 -0.33 -16.39
N VAL A 310 -4.39 -0.24 -15.10
CA VAL A 310 -5.23 0.34 -14.05
C VAL A 310 -5.59 1.80 -14.37
N MET A 311 -4.63 2.62 -14.79
CA MET A 311 -4.88 4.03 -15.13
C MET A 311 -5.75 4.17 -16.37
N ARG A 312 -5.48 3.36 -17.40
CA ARG A 312 -6.31 3.32 -18.60
C ARG A 312 -7.76 2.98 -18.27
N ASP A 313 -7.97 2.02 -17.38
CA ASP A 313 -9.30 1.58 -16.98
C ASP A 313 -10.03 2.64 -16.16
N ILE A 314 -9.34 3.34 -15.25
CA ILE A 314 -9.89 4.50 -14.51
C ILE A 314 -10.36 5.57 -15.51
N HIS A 315 -9.52 5.96 -16.46
CA HIS A 315 -9.87 6.93 -17.51
C HIS A 315 -11.08 6.48 -18.34
N ALA A 316 -11.11 5.21 -18.74
CA ALA A 316 -12.23 4.66 -19.51
C ALA A 316 -13.54 4.65 -18.70
N LYS A 317 -13.48 4.33 -17.40
CA LYS A 317 -14.62 4.34 -16.48
C LYS A 317 -15.14 5.76 -16.26
N CYS A 318 -14.25 6.74 -16.00
CA CYS A 318 -14.61 8.15 -15.91
C CYS A 318 -15.24 8.67 -17.20
N ARG A 319 -14.71 8.29 -18.37
CA ARG A 319 -15.30 8.66 -19.66
C ARG A 319 -16.72 8.11 -19.82
N LYS A 320 -16.96 6.84 -19.46
CA LYS A 320 -18.31 6.25 -19.50
C LYS A 320 -19.27 6.98 -18.56
N LEU A 321 -18.82 7.33 -17.36
CA LEU A 321 -19.62 8.08 -16.39
C LEU A 321 -19.93 9.50 -16.88
N LEU A 322 -18.96 10.19 -17.48
CA LEU A 322 -19.15 11.50 -18.09
C LEU A 322 -20.17 11.45 -19.22
N ILE A 323 -20.10 10.44 -20.10
CA ILE A 323 -21.11 10.24 -21.15
C ILE A 323 -22.50 10.03 -20.53
N CYS A 324 -22.60 9.23 -19.46
CA CYS A 324 -23.85 9.01 -18.74
C CYS A 324 -24.42 10.32 -18.17
N LEU A 325 -23.58 11.13 -17.52
CA LEU A 325 -23.95 12.44 -16.99
C LEU A 325 -24.44 13.38 -18.09
N LEU A 326 -23.71 13.47 -19.21
CA LEU A 326 -24.07 14.35 -20.33
C LEU A 326 -25.39 13.91 -20.98
N LEU A 327 -25.54 12.64 -21.33
CA LEU A 327 -26.73 12.15 -22.03
C LEU A 327 -27.99 12.21 -21.15
N ARG A 328 -27.87 12.04 -19.84
CA ARG A 328 -29.02 12.04 -18.93
C ARG A 328 -29.30 13.40 -18.32
N GLY A 329 -28.31 14.28 -18.21
CA GLY A 329 -28.45 15.62 -17.63
C GLY A 329 -28.76 16.73 -18.63
N THR A 330 -28.59 16.48 -19.94
CA THR A 330 -28.83 17.50 -20.96
C THR A 330 -30.32 17.59 -21.33
N PRO A 331 -30.90 18.79 -21.40
CA PRO A 331 -32.26 18.98 -21.92
C PRO A 331 -32.46 18.35 -23.30
N LEU A 332 -33.58 17.64 -23.48
CA LEU A 332 -33.93 16.94 -24.73
C LEU A 332 -33.82 17.82 -25.98
N LYS A 333 -34.20 19.10 -25.87
CA LYS A 333 -34.09 20.08 -26.96
C LYS A 333 -32.66 20.22 -27.48
N ILE A 334 -31.68 20.26 -26.58
CA ILE A 334 -30.26 20.39 -26.91
C ILE A 334 -29.73 19.07 -27.49
N LEU A 335 -30.10 17.92 -26.89
CA LEU A 335 -29.72 16.62 -27.42
C LEU A 335 -30.22 16.39 -28.85
N TYR A 336 -31.44 16.83 -29.17
CA TYR A 336 -32.00 16.72 -30.51
C TYR A 336 -31.22 17.56 -31.54
N GLN A 337 -30.77 18.76 -31.16
CA GLN A 337 -29.96 19.63 -32.02
C GLN A 337 -28.56 19.07 -32.28
N VAL A 338 -27.96 18.37 -31.30
CA VAL A 338 -26.61 17.81 -31.39
C VAL A 338 -26.61 16.37 -31.94
N ARG A 339 -27.79 15.74 -32.10
CA ARG A 339 -27.97 14.38 -32.62
C ARG A 339 -27.21 14.07 -33.92
N PRO A 340 -27.14 14.95 -34.94
CA PRO A 340 -26.37 14.68 -36.14
C PRO A 340 -24.88 14.45 -35.84
N LEU A 341 -24.31 15.14 -34.85
CA LEU A 341 -22.89 15.05 -34.48
C LEU A 341 -22.58 13.82 -33.62
N ILE A 342 -23.56 13.32 -32.84
CA ILE A 342 -23.39 12.16 -31.96
C ILE A 342 -23.41 10.85 -32.76
N ASN A 343 -24.26 10.75 -33.79
CA ASN A 343 -24.36 9.56 -34.65
C ASN A 343 -23.08 9.27 -35.46
N TYR A 344 -22.21 10.26 -35.68
CA TYR A 344 -20.93 10.05 -36.37
C TYR A 344 -19.80 9.50 -35.46
N ARG A 345 -19.97 9.47 -34.13
CA ARG A 345 -18.91 9.06 -33.18
C ARG A 345 -19.30 8.01 -32.14
N ILE A 346 -20.60 7.74 -31.96
CA ILE A 346 -21.08 6.74 -31.01
C ILE A 346 -22.04 5.81 -31.74
N THR A 347 -21.48 4.80 -32.40
CA THR A 347 -22.25 3.62 -32.81
C THR A 347 -22.65 2.87 -31.54
N PHE A 348 -23.91 3.03 -31.13
CA PHE A 348 -24.55 2.10 -30.20
C PHE A 348 -24.60 0.73 -30.90
N LYS A 349 -23.93 -0.25 -30.31
CA LYS A 349 -24.17 -1.68 -30.55
C LYS A 349 -24.95 -2.23 -29.36
#